data_AF-A0A1T4YP44-F1
#
_entry.id   AF-A0A1T4YP44-F1
#
_cell.length_a   1.000
_cell.length_b   1.000
_cell.length_c   1.000
_cell.angle_alpha   90.00
_cell.angle_beta   90.00
_cell.angle_gamma   90.00
#
_symmetry.space_group_name_H-M   'P 1'
#
loop_
_entity.id
_entity.type
_entity.pdbx_description
1 polymer ?
#
loop_
_entity_poly.entity_id
_entity_poly.type
_entity_poly.pdbx_seq_one_letter_code
_entity_poly.pdbx_strand_id
1 'polypeptide(L)'
;MFEAADNHMHAKRFQDALAAYQTLWTQLQEELGEAQQVWLLLSIANAAVRSGDYEEALRALEALPEHYADSGIVVGNPLFHLLVGLSLHGLNENPGGQIDNFARALICGGPEIFSGEDSSHLTRTKEILRPPAELGTWTGYQGCCRDLLNQSTGYLRDLLTKKFGSPPPYAEPH
;
A
#
# COMPACT_ATOMS: atom_id res chain seq x y z
N MET A 1 14.44 10.49 3.16
CA MET A 1 14.48 11.04 1.79
C MET A 1 13.41 12.10 1.60
N PHE A 2 12.27 12.03 2.30
CA PHE A 2 11.16 13.00 2.18
C PHE A 2 10.76 13.55 3.56
N GLU A 3 11.75 13.90 4.39
CA GLU A 3 11.58 14.09 5.85
C GLU A 3 10.47 15.09 6.23
N ALA A 4 10.31 16.18 5.48
CA ALA A 4 9.21 17.13 5.71
C ALA A 4 7.83 16.48 5.51
N ALA A 5 7.62 15.79 4.37
CA ALA A 5 6.36 15.12 4.07
C ALA A 5 6.09 13.95 5.05
N ASP A 6 7.14 13.17 5.37
CA ASP A 6 7.07 12.11 6.38
C ASP A 6 6.65 12.67 7.75
N ASN A 7 7.23 13.80 8.18
CA ASN A 7 6.85 14.47 9.42
C ASN A 7 5.39 14.94 9.43
N HIS A 8 4.87 15.42 8.30
CA HIS A 8 3.44 15.73 8.17
C HIS A 8 2.57 14.47 8.33
N MET A 9 2.97 13.34 7.75
CA MET A 9 2.27 12.06 7.93
C MET A 9 2.26 11.62 9.39
N HIS A 10 3.40 11.66 10.09
CA HIS A 10 3.48 11.32 11.51
C HIS A 10 2.60 12.24 12.39
N ALA A 11 2.53 13.52 12.03
CA ALA A 11 1.68 14.51 12.69
C ALA A 11 0.19 14.41 12.30
N LYS A 12 -0.20 13.45 11.46
CA LYS A 12 -1.56 13.29 10.90
C LYS A 12 -2.05 14.51 10.11
N ARG A 13 -1.14 15.32 9.58
CA ARG A 13 -1.43 16.45 8.70
C ARG A 13 -1.42 15.96 7.25
N PHE A 14 -2.42 15.13 6.92
CA PHE A 14 -2.40 14.36 5.67
C PHE A 14 -2.48 15.21 4.40
N GLN A 15 -3.24 16.32 4.42
CA GLN A 15 -3.31 17.25 3.30
C GLN A 15 -1.96 17.96 3.07
N ASP A 16 -1.29 18.41 4.14
CA ASP A 16 0.06 19.00 4.04
C ASP A 16 1.06 17.97 3.51
N ALA A 17 0.98 16.72 3.98
CA ALA A 17 1.85 15.64 3.52
C ALA A 17 1.66 15.35 2.04
N LEU A 18 0.41 15.27 1.58
CA LEU A 18 0.06 15.06 0.18
C LEU A 18 0.67 16.15 -0.71
N ALA A 19 0.43 17.42 -0.36
CA ALA A 19 0.99 18.55 -1.09
C ALA A 19 2.53 18.53 -1.12
N ALA A 20 3.17 18.15 -0.01
CA ALA A 20 4.62 18.03 0.07
C ALA A 20 5.17 16.90 -0.82
N TYR A 21 4.55 15.71 -0.82
CA TYR A 21 4.96 14.63 -1.72
C TYR A 21 4.72 14.95 -3.19
N GLN A 22 3.60 15.60 -3.55
CA GLN A 22 3.33 16.04 -4.92
C GLN A 22 4.37 17.07 -5.40
N THR A 23 4.76 18.00 -4.53
CA THR A 23 5.83 18.96 -4.83
C THR A 23 7.15 18.26 -5.11
N LEU A 24 7.50 17.25 -4.29
CA LEU A 24 8.70 16.44 -4.50
C LEU A 24 8.64 15.65 -5.81
N TRP A 25 7.48 15.10 -6.16
CA TRP A 25 7.27 14.41 -7.43
C TRP A 25 7.55 15.34 -8.62
N THR A 26 6.94 16.52 -8.64
CA THR A 26 7.15 17.50 -9.72
C THR A 26 8.62 17.93 -9.84
N GLN A 27 9.34 18.05 -8.73
CA GLN A 27 10.72 18.55 -8.71
C GLN A 27 11.76 17.48 -9.04
N LEU A 28 11.55 16.24 -8.58
CA LEU A 28 12.62 15.25 -8.52
C LEU A 28 12.33 13.99 -9.34
N GLN A 29 11.13 13.79 -9.89
CA GLN A 29 10.77 12.51 -10.53
C GLN A 29 11.82 12.05 -11.56
N GLU A 30 12.36 12.94 -12.38
CA GLU A 30 13.35 12.60 -13.43
C GLU A 30 14.73 12.24 -12.86
N GLU A 31 15.03 12.65 -11.63
CA GLU A 31 16.29 12.39 -10.93
C GLU A 31 16.25 11.13 -10.06
N LEU A 32 15.04 10.69 -9.69
CA LEU A 32 14.82 9.50 -8.86
C LEU A 32 15.02 8.22 -9.67
N GLY A 33 15.63 7.21 -9.05
CA GLY A 33 15.60 5.86 -9.61
C GLY A 33 14.19 5.27 -9.57
N GLU A 34 13.92 4.29 -10.44
CA GLU A 34 12.59 3.68 -10.61
C GLU A 34 11.93 3.26 -9.29
N ALA A 35 12.65 2.52 -8.44
CA ALA A 35 12.13 2.11 -7.13
C ALA A 35 11.76 3.30 -6.24
N GLN A 36 12.54 4.38 -6.26
CA GLN A 36 12.25 5.59 -5.49
C GLN A 36 11.00 6.30 -6.02
N GLN A 37 10.80 6.32 -7.34
CA GLN A 37 9.57 6.85 -7.96
C GLN A 37 8.35 6.04 -7.52
N VAL A 38 8.42 4.71 -7.57
CA VAL A 38 7.34 3.81 -7.11
C VAL A 38 6.98 4.07 -5.65
N TRP A 39 7.97 4.15 -4.76
CA TRP A 39 7.73 4.40 -3.34
C TRP A 39 7.23 5.82 -3.04
N LEU A 40 7.61 6.81 -3.85
CA LEU A 40 7.06 8.16 -3.77
C LEU A 40 5.59 8.19 -4.20
N LEU A 41 5.22 7.53 -5.31
CA LEU A 41 3.81 7.40 -5.73
C LEU A 41 2.96 6.66 -4.69
N LEU A 42 3.47 5.58 -4.08
CA LEU A 42 2.79 4.92 -2.97
C LEU A 42 2.65 5.82 -1.75
N SER A 43 3.60 6.73 -1.51
CA SER A 43 3.54 7.71 -0.43
C SER A 43 2.47 8.77 -0.69
N ILE A 44 2.38 9.26 -1.94
CA ILE A 44 1.31 10.16 -2.42
C ILE A 44 -0.05 9.48 -2.24
N ALA A 45 -0.21 8.26 -2.77
CA ALA A 45 -1.46 7.51 -2.67
C ALA A 45 -1.87 7.27 -1.21
N ASN A 46 -0.93 6.87 -0.35
CA ASN A 46 -1.23 6.69 1.07
C ASN A 46 -1.61 8.03 1.74
N ALA A 47 -0.92 9.14 1.46
CA ALA A 47 -1.31 10.45 2.01
C ALA A 47 -2.73 10.85 1.55
N ALA A 48 -3.04 10.64 0.27
CA ALA A 48 -4.34 10.93 -0.33
C ALA A 48 -5.48 10.09 0.27
N VAL A 49 -5.28 8.78 0.45
CA VAL A 49 -6.24 7.91 1.16
C VAL A 49 -6.50 8.42 2.58
N ARG A 50 -5.47 8.89 3.30
CA ARG A 50 -5.61 9.37 4.69
C ARG A 50 -6.24 10.75 4.78
N SER A 51 -6.09 11.60 3.76
CA SER A 51 -6.78 12.89 3.68
C SER A 51 -8.21 12.77 3.16
N GLY A 52 -8.61 11.60 2.64
CA GLY A 52 -9.92 11.37 2.02
C GLY A 52 -9.99 11.78 0.55
N ASP A 53 -8.86 12.11 -0.07
CA ASP A 53 -8.75 12.43 -1.49
C ASP A 53 -8.54 11.13 -2.30
N TYR A 54 -9.61 10.34 -2.41
CA TYR A 54 -9.53 9.02 -3.03
C TYR A 54 -9.35 9.08 -4.56
N GLU A 55 -9.75 10.19 -5.20
CA GLU A 55 -9.54 10.41 -6.64
C GLU A 55 -8.04 10.60 -6.93
N GLU A 56 -7.36 11.43 -6.14
CA GLU A 56 -5.91 11.59 -6.26
C GLU A 56 -5.16 10.30 -5.89
N ALA A 57 -5.65 9.57 -4.89
CA ALA A 57 -5.08 8.27 -4.55
C ALA A 57 -5.12 7.30 -5.74
N LEU A 58 -6.27 7.16 -6.40
CA LEU A 58 -6.38 6.32 -7.60
C LEU A 58 -5.49 6.81 -8.73
N ARG A 59 -5.44 8.11 -9.00
CA ARG A 59 -4.57 8.66 -10.04
C ARG A 59 -3.09 8.28 -9.83
N ALA A 60 -2.60 8.41 -8.60
CA ALA A 60 -1.23 8.03 -8.27
C ALA A 60 -1.00 6.51 -8.39
N LEU A 61 -2.01 5.71 -8.05
CA LEU A 61 -1.96 4.24 -8.14
C LEU A 61 -2.04 3.75 -9.59
N GLU A 62 -2.81 4.39 -10.46
CA GLU A 62 -2.96 4.04 -11.88
C GLU A 62 -1.66 4.28 -12.68
N ALA A 63 -0.89 5.30 -12.30
CA ALA A 63 0.43 5.56 -12.89
C ALA A 63 1.44 4.42 -12.65
N LEU A 64 1.26 3.63 -11.58
CA LEU A 64 2.16 2.53 -11.23
C LEU A 64 2.19 1.40 -12.27
N PRO A 65 1.07 0.74 -12.60
CA PRO A 65 1.06 -0.28 -13.65
C PRO A 65 1.28 0.31 -15.05
N GLU A 66 0.96 1.58 -15.30
CA GLU A 66 1.18 2.20 -16.61
C GLU A 66 2.67 2.39 -16.93
N HIS A 67 3.46 2.80 -15.94
CA HIS A 67 4.86 3.20 -16.16
C HIS A 67 5.88 2.26 -15.51
N TYR A 68 5.47 1.43 -14.57
CA TYR A 68 6.38 0.63 -13.72
C TYR A 68 5.97 -0.85 -13.62
N ALA A 69 5.20 -1.37 -14.58
CA ALA A 69 4.80 -2.79 -14.61
C ALA A 69 6.01 -3.74 -14.55
N ASP A 70 7.11 -3.39 -15.22
CA ASP A 70 8.32 -4.21 -15.31
C ASP A 70 9.23 -4.10 -14.07
N SER A 71 8.91 -3.21 -13.12
CA SER A 71 9.68 -3.04 -11.86
C SER A 71 9.66 -4.28 -10.96
N GLY A 72 8.71 -5.20 -11.19
CA GLY A 72 8.43 -6.34 -10.32
C GLY A 72 7.78 -5.96 -8.98
N ILE A 73 7.68 -4.66 -8.66
CA ILE A 73 7.10 -4.19 -7.39
C ILE A 73 5.58 -4.17 -7.51
N VAL A 74 5.00 -3.64 -8.58
CA VAL A 74 3.57 -3.23 -8.60
C VAL A 74 2.59 -4.41 -8.44
N VAL A 75 2.67 -5.45 -9.28
CA VAL A 75 1.64 -6.51 -9.37
C VAL A 75 1.53 -7.37 -8.11
N GLY A 76 2.62 -7.52 -7.35
CA GLY A 76 2.65 -8.31 -6.12
C GLY A 76 2.64 -7.48 -4.85
N ASN A 77 2.76 -6.15 -4.92
CA ASN A 77 2.94 -5.34 -3.73
C ASN A 77 1.62 -5.25 -2.93
N PRO A 78 1.58 -5.79 -1.70
CA PRO A 78 0.35 -5.82 -0.93
C PRO A 78 -0.13 -4.44 -0.47
N LEU A 79 0.77 -3.46 -0.31
CA LEU A 79 0.40 -2.09 0.03
C LEU A 79 -0.29 -1.40 -1.15
N PHE A 80 0.21 -1.60 -2.38
CA PHE A 80 -0.45 -1.11 -3.59
C PHE A 80 -1.91 -1.58 -3.65
N HIS A 81 -2.13 -2.89 -3.55
CA HIS A 81 -3.47 -3.47 -3.58
C HIS A 81 -4.35 -3.01 -2.42
N LEU A 82 -3.80 -2.86 -1.21
CA LEU A 82 -4.55 -2.29 -0.09
C LEU A 82 -5.04 -0.88 -0.43
N LEU A 83 -4.16 -0.02 -0.94
CA LEU A 83 -4.49 1.37 -1.25
C LEU A 83 -5.50 1.50 -2.40
N VAL A 84 -5.43 0.64 -3.42
CA VAL A 84 -6.45 0.59 -4.49
C VAL A 84 -7.81 0.23 -3.91
N GLY A 85 -7.87 -0.83 -3.08
CA GLY A 85 -9.11 -1.26 -2.45
C GLY A 85 -9.71 -0.18 -1.52
N LEU A 86 -8.87 0.51 -0.75
CA LEU A 86 -9.32 1.62 0.11
C LEU A 86 -9.84 2.80 -0.71
N SER A 87 -9.20 3.11 -1.84
CA SER A 87 -9.60 4.24 -2.69
C SER A 87 -10.94 3.96 -3.39
N LEU A 88 -11.09 2.77 -3.97
CA LEU A 88 -12.37 2.33 -4.56
C LEU A 88 -13.50 2.29 -3.52
N HIS A 89 -13.19 1.86 -2.30
CA HIS A 89 -14.15 1.92 -1.19
C HIS A 89 -14.58 3.35 -0.88
N GLY A 90 -13.62 4.26 -0.74
CA GLY A 90 -13.85 5.65 -0.39
C GLY A 90 -14.67 6.41 -1.42
N LEU A 91 -14.51 6.08 -2.71
CA LEU A 91 -15.32 6.61 -3.81
C LEU A 91 -16.68 5.92 -3.96
N ASN A 92 -16.89 4.79 -3.29
CA ASN A 92 -18.04 3.91 -3.51
C ASN A 92 -18.17 3.48 -4.99
N GLU A 93 -17.03 3.18 -5.62
CA GLU A 93 -16.92 2.78 -7.03
C GLU A 93 -16.35 1.38 -7.17
N ASN A 94 -16.66 0.74 -8.31
CA ASN A 94 -16.18 -0.58 -8.71
C ASN A 94 -16.06 -1.60 -7.55
N PRO A 95 -17.19 -2.06 -6.97
CA PRO A 95 -17.19 -2.99 -5.84
C PRO A 95 -16.47 -4.32 -6.13
N GLY A 96 -16.45 -4.77 -7.39
CA GLY A 96 -15.70 -5.94 -7.83
C GLY A 96 -14.19 -5.71 -7.73
N GLY A 97 -13.70 -4.62 -8.31
CA GLY A 97 -12.29 -4.23 -8.22
C GLY A 97 -11.83 -3.96 -6.78
N GLN A 98 -12.70 -3.42 -5.93
CA GLN A 98 -12.44 -3.27 -4.50
C GLN A 98 -12.15 -4.62 -3.84
N ILE A 99 -13.03 -5.60 -4.04
CA ILE A 99 -12.90 -6.96 -3.47
C ILE A 99 -11.64 -7.64 -4.01
N ASP A 100 -11.37 -7.55 -5.31
CA ASP A 100 -10.20 -8.16 -5.94
C ASP A 100 -8.89 -7.59 -5.38
N ASN A 101 -8.84 -6.29 -5.13
CA ASN A 101 -7.66 -5.66 -4.56
C ASN A 101 -7.48 -5.98 -3.07
N PHE A 102 -8.55 -6.02 -2.27
CA PHE A 102 -8.41 -6.52 -0.89
C PHE A 102 -8.01 -7.99 -0.84
N ALA A 103 -8.54 -8.82 -1.74
CA ALA A 103 -8.12 -10.22 -1.90
C ALA A 103 -6.61 -10.32 -2.19
N ARG A 104 -6.10 -9.54 -3.14
CA ARG A 104 -4.65 -9.50 -3.45
C ARG A 104 -3.82 -8.96 -2.29
N ALA A 105 -4.28 -7.92 -1.59
CA ALA A 105 -3.60 -7.42 -0.40
C ALA A 105 -3.46 -8.52 0.67
N LEU A 106 -4.53 -9.29 0.91
CA LEU A 106 -4.53 -10.41 1.87
C LEU A 106 -3.59 -11.54 1.42
N ILE A 107 -3.66 -11.93 0.15
CA ILE A 107 -2.83 -13.02 -0.42
C ILE A 107 -1.36 -12.62 -0.42
N CYS A 108 -1.01 -11.40 -0.83
CA CYS A 108 0.38 -10.97 -0.95
C CYS A 108 1.00 -10.56 0.39
N GLY A 109 0.21 -9.99 1.32
CA GLY A 109 0.72 -9.39 2.55
C GLY A 109 0.32 -10.10 3.84
N GLY A 110 -0.60 -11.06 3.80
CA GLY A 110 -1.19 -11.68 4.99
C GLY A 110 -2.16 -10.75 5.74
N PRO A 111 -2.83 -11.23 6.79
CA PRO A 111 -3.85 -10.44 7.51
C PRO A 111 -3.32 -9.14 8.12
N GLU A 112 -2.04 -9.10 8.51
CA GLU A 112 -1.44 -7.96 9.19
C GLU A 112 -1.39 -6.68 8.33
N ILE A 113 -1.42 -6.79 6.99
CA ILE A 113 -1.46 -5.61 6.10
C ILE A 113 -2.69 -4.72 6.37
N PHE A 114 -3.79 -5.31 6.85
CA PHE A 114 -5.03 -4.60 7.22
C PHE A 114 -4.99 -3.97 8.62
N SER A 115 -3.91 -4.17 9.39
CA SER A 115 -3.80 -3.62 10.75
C SER A 115 -3.92 -2.09 10.72
N GLY A 116 -4.83 -1.56 11.54
CA GLY A 116 -5.13 -0.12 11.62
C GLY A 116 -6.11 0.41 10.56
N GLU A 117 -6.57 -0.44 9.62
CA GLU A 117 -7.71 -0.11 8.75
C GLU A 117 -9.04 -0.53 9.40
N ASP A 118 -10.18 -0.17 8.79
CA ASP A 118 -11.48 -0.70 9.20
C ASP A 118 -11.49 -2.23 9.13
N SER A 119 -11.83 -2.87 10.26
CA SER A 119 -11.86 -4.33 10.40
C SER A 119 -12.80 -5.04 9.42
N SER A 120 -13.85 -4.36 8.95
CA SER A 120 -14.80 -4.91 7.99
C SER A 120 -14.15 -5.28 6.64
N HIS A 121 -13.09 -4.58 6.23
CA HIS A 121 -12.34 -4.90 5.01
C HIS A 121 -11.75 -6.32 5.06
N LEU A 122 -11.07 -6.65 6.16
CA LEU A 122 -10.48 -7.97 6.34
C LEU A 122 -11.56 -9.05 6.55
N THR A 123 -12.58 -8.75 7.35
CA THR A 123 -13.68 -9.69 7.63
C THR A 123 -14.36 -10.11 6.33
N ARG A 124 -14.78 -9.15 5.51
CA ARG A 124 -15.46 -9.43 4.23
C ARG A 124 -14.56 -10.15 3.24
N THR A 125 -13.27 -9.81 3.20
CA THR A 125 -12.32 -10.49 2.31
C THR A 125 -12.17 -11.97 2.69
N LYS A 126 -12.15 -12.29 3.99
CA LYS A 126 -12.08 -13.67 4.50
C LYS A 126 -13.36 -14.49 4.30
N GLU A 127 -14.51 -13.84 4.11
CA GLU A 127 -15.76 -14.54 3.76
C GLU A 127 -15.76 -15.04 2.30
N ILE A 128 -15.00 -14.37 1.44
CA ILE A 128 -14.92 -14.65 0.01
C ILE A 128 -13.78 -15.62 -0.31
N LEU A 129 -12.63 -15.45 0.36
CA LEU A 129 -11.45 -16.26 0.13
C LEU A 129 -11.31 -17.41 1.12
N ARG A 130 -11.02 -18.60 0.59
CA ARG A 130 -10.53 -19.71 1.42
C ARG A 130 -9.11 -19.40 1.89
N PRO A 131 -8.76 -19.78 3.13
CA PRO A 131 -7.37 -19.69 3.58
C PRO A 131 -6.45 -20.59 2.74
N PRO A 132 -5.13 -20.35 2.79
CA PRO A 132 -4.14 -21.22 2.15
C PRO A 132 -4.31 -22.66 2.61
N ALA A 133 -4.24 -23.60 1.66
CA ALA A 133 -4.57 -25.00 1.91
C ALA A 133 -3.64 -25.65 2.94
N GLU A 134 -2.37 -25.25 2.93
CA GLU A 134 -1.30 -25.72 3.81
C GLU A 134 -1.51 -25.32 5.28
N LEU A 135 -2.18 -24.20 5.54
CA LEU A 135 -2.48 -23.74 6.91
C LEU A 135 -3.91 -24.09 7.33
N GLY A 136 -4.86 -24.15 6.38
CA GLY A 136 -6.29 -24.28 6.67
C GLY A 136 -6.89 -23.08 7.43
N THR A 137 -6.10 -22.06 7.70
CA THR A 137 -6.46 -20.83 8.41
C THR A 137 -5.62 -19.65 7.92
N TRP A 138 -6.14 -18.44 8.09
CA TRP A 138 -5.39 -17.20 7.84
C TRP A 138 -4.43 -16.85 8.99
N THR A 139 -4.57 -17.49 10.16
CA THR A 139 -3.71 -17.23 11.31
C THR A 139 -2.29 -17.72 11.01
N GLY A 140 -1.30 -16.84 11.17
CA GLY A 140 0.10 -17.15 10.89
C GLY A 140 0.49 -17.09 9.41
N TYR A 141 -0.47 -16.82 8.50
CA TYR A 141 -0.15 -16.63 7.09
C TYR A 141 0.53 -15.27 6.86
N GLN A 142 1.74 -15.29 6.30
CA GLN A 142 2.52 -14.08 6.10
C GLN A 142 2.30 -13.40 4.74
N GLY A 143 1.62 -14.07 3.81
CA GLY A 143 1.49 -13.57 2.44
C GLY A 143 2.65 -13.98 1.55
N CYS A 144 2.36 -14.19 0.27
CA CYS A 144 3.31 -14.74 -0.70
C CYS A 144 4.24 -13.71 -1.35
N CYS A 145 4.09 -12.42 -1.09
CA CYS A 145 4.89 -11.36 -1.71
C CYS A 145 5.23 -10.23 -0.72
N ARG A 146 5.32 -10.56 0.57
CA ARG A 146 5.57 -9.57 1.63
C ARG A 146 6.96 -8.93 1.48
N ASP A 147 7.93 -9.66 0.95
CA ASP A 147 9.30 -9.23 0.65
C ASP A 147 9.37 -8.04 -0.33
N LEU A 148 8.37 -7.85 -1.20
CA LEU A 148 8.31 -6.68 -2.08
C LEU A 148 8.19 -5.34 -1.32
N LEU A 149 7.87 -5.40 -0.02
CA LEU A 149 7.85 -4.25 0.86
C LEU A 149 9.23 -3.87 1.43
N ASN A 150 10.27 -4.66 1.17
CA ASN A 150 11.60 -4.50 1.78
C ASN A 150 12.30 -3.19 1.39
N GLN A 151 11.93 -2.64 0.23
CA GLN A 151 12.44 -1.36 -0.26
C GLN A 151 11.65 -0.15 0.25
N SER A 152 10.65 -0.35 1.11
CA SER A 152 9.91 0.77 1.71
C SER A 152 10.83 1.70 2.51
N THR A 153 10.57 3.01 2.41
CA THR A 153 11.34 4.05 3.09
C THR A 153 10.41 5.08 3.74
N GLY A 154 10.99 5.98 4.54
CA GLY A 154 10.27 7.08 5.18
C GLY A 154 9.07 6.62 6.01
N TYR A 155 7.98 7.38 5.97
CA TYR A 155 6.77 7.06 6.72
C TYR A 155 6.18 5.68 6.40
N LEU A 156 6.25 5.24 5.13
CA LEU A 156 5.69 3.93 4.74
C LEU A 156 6.43 2.78 5.43
N ARG A 157 7.75 2.87 5.59
CA ARG A 157 8.52 1.86 6.35
C ARG A 157 8.04 1.77 7.80
N ASP A 158 7.79 2.90 8.43
CA ASP A 158 7.31 2.94 9.82
C ASP A 158 5.87 2.43 9.94
N LEU A 159 5.01 2.77 8.97
CA LEU A 159 3.66 2.24 8.86
C LEU A 159 3.66 0.72 8.76
N LEU A 160 4.50 0.16 7.88
CA LEU A 160 4.63 -1.28 7.69
C LEU A 160 5.23 -1.96 8.93
N THR A 161 6.21 -1.31 9.56
CA THR A 161 6.76 -1.76 10.86
C THR A 161 5.66 -1.90 11.91
N LYS A 162 4.76 -0.91 12.00
CA LYS A 162 3.62 -0.95 12.92
C LYS A 162 2.60 -2.03 12.54
N LYS A 163 2.30 -2.19 11.26
CA LYS A 163 1.34 -3.19 10.75
C LYS A 163 1.82 -4.62 11.05
N PHE A 164 3.09 -4.91 10.75
CA PHE A 164 3.66 -6.25 10.84
C PHE A 164 4.37 -6.56 12.17
N GLY A 165 4.57 -5.57 13.03
CA GLY A 165 5.26 -5.72 14.31
C GLY A 165 6.79 -5.80 14.22
N SER A 166 7.35 -5.76 13.02
CA SER A 166 8.79 -5.71 12.76
C SER A 166 9.09 -4.86 11.52
N PRO A 167 10.24 -4.18 11.48
CA PRO A 167 10.65 -3.44 10.29
C PRO A 167 11.08 -4.41 9.18
N PRO A 168 10.96 -4.03 7.89
CA PRO A 168 11.58 -4.79 6.81
C PRO A 168 13.12 -4.90 7.00
N PRO A 169 13.78 -5.97 6.55
CA PRO A 169 13.28 -6.91 5.55
C PRO A 169 12.40 -8.03 6.14
N TYR A 170 11.36 -8.35 5.39
CA TYR A 170 10.52 -9.53 5.56
C TYR A 170 11.11 -10.70 4.78
N ALA A 171 10.87 -11.92 5.27
CA ALA A 171 11.34 -13.13 4.62
C ALA A 171 10.75 -13.28 3.21
N GLU A 172 11.57 -13.79 2.29
CA GLU A 172 11.11 -14.21 0.98
C GLU A 172 10.15 -15.41 1.12
N PRO A 173 9.12 -15.52 0.26
CA PRO A 173 8.27 -16.70 0.22
C PRO A 173 9.11 -17.97 -0.03
N HIS A 174 8.87 -19.01 0.76
CA HIS A 174 9.49 -20.34 0.62
C HIS A 174 8.86 -21.17 -0.49
#